data_AF-A0A0C2FP96-F1
#
_entry.id   AF-A0A0C2FP96-F1
#
_cell.length_a   1.000
_cell.length_b   1.000
_cell.length_c   1.000
_cell.angle_alpha   90.00
_cell.angle_beta   90.00
_cell.angle_gamma   90.00
#
_symmetry.space_group_name_H-M   'P 1'
#
loop_
_entity.id
_entity.type
_entity.pdbx_description
1 polymer ?
#
loop_
_entity_poly.entity_id
_entity_poly.type
_entity_poly.pdbx_seq_one_letter_code
_entity_poly.pdbx_strand_id
1 'polypeptide(L)'
;MGRTVLVFDVDGTLTPARQKIHDDIREFLTRARQSVPLAVVGGSDLAKIIEQLADSKEDLLSRFDYVFSENGLVGFKGTEQFPSKAIQDHIGEEKLQKLINFTLRYFSEITLPVKRGNFIEFRKVCAAVLSITFSRFRTGRLVM
;
A
#
# COMPACT_ATOMS: atom_id res chain seq x y z
N MET A 1 26.07 18.93 4.36
CA MET A 1 25.28 17.72 4.09
C MET A 1 24.49 17.95 2.81
N GLY A 2 24.65 17.07 1.82
CA GLY A 2 23.95 17.20 0.54
C GLY A 2 22.43 17.04 0.70
N ARG A 3 21.65 17.69 -0.17
CA ARG A 3 20.18 17.54 -0.24
C ARG A 3 19.80 16.31 -1.07
N THR A 4 20.30 15.14 -0.68
CA THR A 4 20.05 13.90 -1.41
C THR A 4 19.52 12.86 -0.44
N VAL A 5 18.48 12.14 -0.86
CA VAL A 5 17.91 10.98 -0.16
C VAL A 5 17.76 9.88 -1.19
N LEU A 6 18.12 8.65 -0.82
CA LEU A 6 17.86 7.50 -1.68
C LEU A 6 16.52 6.90 -1.29
N VAL A 7 15.59 6.86 -2.25
CA VAL A 7 14.25 6.32 -2.06
C VAL A 7 14.15 5.00 -2.82
N PHE A 8 13.75 3.94 -2.13
CA PHE A 8 13.61 2.60 -2.72
C PHE A 8 12.16 2.11 -2.62
N ASP A 9 11.71 1.44 -3.67
CA ASP A 9 10.53 0.57 -3.60
C ASP A 9 10.88 -0.72 -2.83
N VAL A 10 9.88 -1.45 -2.35
CA VAL A 10 10.07 -2.68 -1.55
C VAL A 10 10.17 -3.90 -2.45
N ASP A 11 9.01 -4.38 -2.92
CA ASP A 11 8.86 -5.61 -3.70
C ASP A 11 9.52 -5.46 -5.08
N GLY A 12 10.41 -6.38 -5.43
CA GLY A 12 11.12 -6.39 -6.71
C GLY A 12 12.29 -5.40 -6.81
N THR A 13 12.49 -4.53 -5.82
CA THR A 13 13.64 -3.61 -5.75
C THR A 13 14.60 -4.01 -4.62
N LEU A 14 14.13 -3.99 -3.37
CA LEU A 14 14.93 -4.40 -2.20
C LEU A 14 14.79 -5.87 -1.88
N THR A 15 13.65 -6.48 -2.21
CA THR A 15 13.37 -7.89 -1.95
C THR A 15 12.85 -8.59 -3.20
N PRO A 16 13.07 -9.90 -3.35
CA PRO A 16 12.27 -10.69 -4.27
C PRO A 16 10.79 -10.60 -3.87
N ALA A 17 9.89 -10.67 -4.85
CA ALA A 17 8.45 -10.48 -4.61
C ALA A 17 7.93 -11.35 -3.45
N ARG A 18 7.38 -10.71 -2.41
CA ARG A 18 6.84 -11.34 -1.18
C ARG A 18 7.85 -12.15 -0.37
N GLN A 19 9.14 -11.91 -0.53
CA GLN A 19 10.20 -12.56 0.25
C GLN A 19 10.91 -11.56 1.16
N LYS A 20 11.68 -12.09 2.13
CA LYS A 20 12.53 -11.29 3.01
C LYS A 20 13.73 -10.74 2.25
N ILE A 21 14.22 -9.59 2.68
CA ILE A 21 15.46 -8.98 2.20
C ILE A 21 16.65 -9.89 2.47
N HIS A 22 17.51 -10.05 1.46
CA HIS A 22 18.75 -10.79 1.58
C HIS A 22 19.78 -10.00 2.41
N ASP A 23 20.69 -10.71 3.07
CA ASP A 23 21.66 -10.11 3.99
C ASP A 23 22.67 -9.21 3.28
N ASP A 24 23.02 -9.51 2.02
CA ASP A 24 23.92 -8.71 1.19
C ASP A 24 23.37 -7.32 0.87
N ILE A 25 22.08 -7.24 0.50
CA ILE A 25 21.37 -5.96 0.29
C ILE A 25 21.26 -5.21 1.61
N ARG A 26 20.99 -5.90 2.72
CA ARG A 26 20.90 -5.30 4.05
C ARG A 26 22.22 -4.63 4.45
N GLU A 27 23.34 -5.33 4.28
CA GLU A 27 24.68 -4.78 4.55
C GLU A 27 25.03 -3.61 3.62
N PHE A 28 24.64 -3.69 2.35
CA PHE A 28 24.81 -2.59 1.41
C PHE A 28 24.07 -1.33 1.85
N LEU A 29 22.79 -1.46 2.24
CA LEU A 29 21.99 -0.33 2.72
C LEU A 29 22.59 0.26 4.00
N THR A 30 23.05 -0.56 4.94
CA THR A 30 23.71 -0.08 6.16
C THR A 30 24.94 0.78 5.84
N ARG A 31 25.77 0.37 4.87
CA ARG A 31 26.91 1.17 4.42
C ARG A 31 26.49 2.44 3.69
N ALA A 32 25.50 2.36 2.80
CA ALA A 32 24.98 3.51 2.07
C ALA A 32 24.45 4.59 3.03
N ARG A 33 23.77 4.19 4.10
CA ARG A 33 23.18 5.09 5.09
C ARG A 33 24.20 5.97 5.82
N GLN A 34 25.45 5.52 5.95
CA GLN A 34 26.52 6.32 6.54
C GLN A 34 26.83 7.59 5.73
N SER A 35 26.50 7.58 4.43
CA SER A 35 26.79 8.67 3.49
C SER A 35 25.54 9.46 3.09
N VAL A 36 24.39 8.80 2.97
CA VAL A 36 23.16 9.40 2.46
C VAL A 36 21.93 8.85 3.21
N PRO A 37 20.97 9.70 3.61
CA PRO A 37 19.73 9.21 4.23
C PRO A 37 18.97 8.27 3.31
N LEU A 38 18.38 7.23 3.90
CA LEU A 38 17.61 6.23 3.18
C LEU A 38 16.12 6.37 3.47
N ALA A 39 15.33 6.20 2.42
CA ALA A 39 13.89 6.17 2.46
C ALA A 39 13.37 4.90 1.77
N VAL A 40 12.30 4.34 2.31
CA VAL A 40 11.55 3.28 1.66
C VAL A 40 10.13 3.72 1.40
N VAL A 41 9.59 3.38 0.23
CA VAL A 41 8.20 3.62 -0.14
C VAL A 41 7.59 2.31 -0.64
N GLY A 42 6.39 1.99 -0.18
CA GLY A 42 5.64 0.83 -0.66
C GLY A 42 4.14 1.08 -0.70
N GLY A 43 3.46 0.45 -1.67
CA GLY A 43 2.00 0.49 -1.76
C GLY A 43 1.29 -0.41 -0.76
N SER A 44 2.04 -1.33 -0.14
CA SER A 44 1.56 -2.23 0.90
C SER A 44 1.38 -1.52 2.25
N ASP A 45 0.60 -2.15 3.13
CA ASP A 45 0.53 -1.76 4.54
C ASP A 45 1.89 -1.89 5.23
N LEU A 46 2.05 -1.18 6.35
CA LEU A 46 3.30 -1.17 7.10
C LEU A 46 3.71 -2.58 7.59
N ALA A 47 2.75 -3.43 7.93
CA ALA A 47 3.03 -4.78 8.43
C ALA A 47 3.76 -5.63 7.39
N LYS A 48 3.32 -5.59 6.13
CA LYS A 48 4.02 -6.28 5.02
C LYS A 48 5.42 -5.74 4.78
N ILE A 49 5.59 -4.41 4.85
CA ILE A 49 6.93 -3.82 4.69
C ILE A 49 7.85 -4.29 5.82
N ILE A 50 7.36 -4.37 7.06
CA ILE A 50 8.10 -4.93 8.19
C ILE A 50 8.46 -6.39 7.91
N GLU A 51 7.49 -7.25 7.57
CA GLU A 51 7.72 -8.67 7.30
C GLU A 51 8.84 -8.92 6.28
N GLN A 52 8.99 -8.03 5.30
CA GLN A 52 10.01 -8.16 4.25
C GLN A 52 11.36 -7.56 4.62
N LEU A 53 11.39 -6.43 5.33
CA LEU A 53 12.61 -5.63 5.51
C LEU A 53 13.21 -5.70 6.92
N ALA A 54 12.45 -6.16 7.91
CA ALA A 54 12.80 -6.10 9.32
C ALA A 54 12.12 -7.23 10.13
N ASP A 55 12.42 -7.31 11.42
CA ASP A 55 11.71 -8.22 12.34
C ASP A 55 10.69 -7.49 13.21
N SER A 56 10.80 -6.17 13.34
CA SER A 56 9.83 -5.32 14.03
C SER A 56 9.74 -3.93 13.41
N LYS A 57 8.74 -3.15 13.84
CA LYS A 57 8.59 -1.75 13.43
C LYS A 57 9.80 -0.92 13.87
N GLU A 58 10.27 -1.11 15.10
CA GLU A 58 11.40 -0.39 15.66
C GLU A 58 12.67 -0.71 14.88
N ASP A 59 12.87 -1.98 14.51
CA ASP A 59 14.00 -2.40 13.67
C ASP A 59 13.94 -1.72 12.29
N LEU A 60 12.77 -1.68 11.65
CA LEU A 60 12.59 -0.99 10.37
C LEU A 60 12.90 0.52 10.46
N LEU A 61 12.31 1.20 11.45
CA LEU A 61 12.52 2.64 11.69
C LEU A 61 13.94 2.97 12.15
N SER A 62 14.64 1.99 12.73
CA SER A 62 16.05 2.13 13.07
C SER A 62 16.96 2.00 11.85
N ARG A 63 16.54 1.30 10.79
CA ARG A 63 17.33 1.03 9.57
C ARG A 63 17.17 2.09 8.50
N PHE A 64 15.99 2.70 8.39
CA PHE A 64 15.67 3.73 7.40
C PHE A 64 15.36 5.06 8.08
N ASP A 65 15.80 6.16 7.49
CA ASP A 65 15.54 7.50 8.02
C ASP A 65 14.09 7.93 7.72
N TYR A 66 13.53 7.44 6.62
CA TYR A 66 12.13 7.64 6.23
C TYR A 66 11.47 6.34 5.81
N VAL A 67 10.25 6.12 6.28
CA VAL A 67 9.46 4.93 5.93
C VAL A 67 8.07 5.36 5.50
N PHE A 68 7.70 5.05 4.26
CA PHE A 68 6.41 5.37 3.67
C PHE A 68 5.69 4.08 3.29
N SER A 69 4.55 3.83 3.92
CA SER A 69 3.64 2.73 3.57
C SER A 69 2.36 3.28 2.98
N GLU A 70 1.58 2.40 2.35
CA GLU A 70 0.33 2.78 1.70
C GLU A 70 0.51 3.94 0.69
N ASN A 71 1.56 3.89 -0.13
CA ASN A 71 1.97 4.94 -1.08
C ASN A 71 2.22 6.31 -0.43
N GLY A 72 2.65 6.34 0.83
CA GLY A 72 3.01 7.57 1.54
C GLY A 72 1.88 8.19 2.35
N LEU A 73 0.71 7.55 2.44
CA LEU A 73 -0.33 7.96 3.39
C LEU A 73 0.15 7.88 4.83
N VAL A 74 0.85 6.78 5.14
CA VAL A 74 1.42 6.54 6.45
C VAL A 74 2.93 6.67 6.31
N GLY A 75 3.48 7.77 6.82
CA GLY A 75 4.90 8.08 6.77
C GLY A 75 5.53 8.20 8.15
N PHE A 76 6.80 7.85 8.27
CA PHE A 76 7.62 8.04 9.45
C PHE A 76 8.94 8.72 9.08
N LYS A 77 9.47 9.54 9.99
CA LYS A 77 10.84 10.06 9.98
C LYS A 77 11.50 9.65 11.29
N GLY A 78 12.45 8.71 11.21
CA GLY A 78 12.92 8.00 12.40
C GLY A 78 11.74 7.35 13.13
N THR A 79 11.53 7.67 14.40
CA THR A 79 10.41 7.15 15.19
C THR A 79 9.15 8.01 15.15
N GLU A 80 9.23 9.23 14.59
CA GLU A 80 8.13 10.17 14.54
C GLU A 80 7.22 9.90 13.33
N GLN A 81 5.92 9.78 13.55
CA GLN A 81 4.94 9.60 12.48
C GLN A 81 4.53 10.95 11.89
N PHE A 82 4.54 11.06 10.57
CA PHE A 82 3.96 12.20 9.87
C PHE A 82 2.43 12.24 10.05
N PRO A 83 1.83 13.44 10.04
CA PRO A 83 0.38 13.56 10.10
C PRO A 83 -0.26 12.90 8.86
N SER A 84 -0.97 11.80 9.07
CA SER A 84 -1.79 11.14 8.04
C SER A 84 -3.20 11.72 8.08
N LYS A 85 -3.76 12.12 6.94
CA LYS A 85 -5.18 12.50 6.80
C LYS A 85 -5.90 11.48 5.94
N ALA A 86 -7.10 11.08 6.34
CA ALA A 86 -7.91 10.21 5.51
C ALA A 86 -8.46 11.00 4.30
N ILE A 87 -8.74 10.29 3.21
CA ILE A 87 -9.29 10.91 2.00
C ILE A 87 -10.61 11.66 2.26
N GLN A 88 -11.41 11.18 3.21
CA GLN A 88 -12.65 11.82 3.66
C GLN A 88 -12.40 13.22 4.27
N ASP A 89 -11.28 13.40 4.96
CA ASP A 89 -10.91 14.69 5.56
C ASP A 89 -10.43 15.67 4.48
N HIS A 90 -9.94 15.16 3.35
CA HIS A 90 -9.44 15.98 2.24
C HIS A 90 -10.56 16.34 1.24
N ILE A 91 -11.40 15.38 0.88
CA ILE A 91 -12.43 15.54 -0.15
C ILE A 91 -13.75 16.06 0.45
N GLY A 92 -14.08 15.64 1.68
CA GLY A 92 -15.34 15.92 2.33
C GLY A 92 -16.47 14.96 1.93
N GLU A 93 -17.39 14.75 2.87
CA GLU A 93 -18.46 13.75 2.78
C GLU A 93 -19.42 14.01 1.61
N GLU A 94 -19.76 15.27 1.32
CA GLU A 94 -20.70 15.62 0.24
C GLU A 94 -20.20 15.18 -1.14
N LYS A 95 -18.92 15.39 -1.42
CA LYS A 95 -18.30 14.99 -2.70
C LYS A 95 -18.14 13.47 -2.78
N LEU A 96 -17.80 12.82 -1.67
CA LEU A 96 -17.73 11.35 -1.60
C LEU A 96 -19.10 10.72 -1.89
N GLN A 97 -20.17 11.20 -1.26
CA GLN A 97 -21.52 10.68 -1.52
C GLN A 97 -21.93 10.85 -2.99
N LYS A 98 -21.61 11.99 -3.63
CA LYS A 98 -21.86 12.19 -5.06
C LYS A 98 -21.15 11.13 -5.92
N LEU A 99 -19.89 10.83 -5.62
CA LEU A 99 -19.12 9.81 -6.34
C LEU A 99 -19.66 8.39 -6.11
N ILE A 100 -20.00 8.06 -4.86
CA ILE A 100 -20.59 6.76 -4.48
C ILE A 100 -21.92 6.57 -5.22
N ASN A 101 -22.80 7.56 -5.16
CA ASN A 101 -24.12 7.50 -5.79
C ASN A 101 -24.03 7.36 -7.31
N PHE A 102 -23.12 8.10 -7.95
CA PHE A 102 -22.83 7.96 -9.38
C PHE A 102 -22.38 6.53 -9.71
N THR A 103 -21.43 5.99 -8.94
CA THR A 103 -20.88 4.65 -9.14
C THR A 103 -21.93 3.56 -8.97
N LEU A 104 -22.70 3.60 -7.88
CA LEU A 104 -23.73 2.62 -7.58
C LEU A 104 -24.84 2.62 -8.63
N ARG A 105 -25.25 3.81 -9.10
CA ARG A 105 -26.21 3.94 -10.19
C ARG A 105 -25.66 3.36 -11.49
N TYR A 106 -24.42 3.66 -11.84
CA TYR A 106 -23.79 3.10 -13.03
C TYR A 106 -23.73 1.56 -12.94
N PHE A 107 -23.37 1.00 -11.78
CA PHE A 107 -23.29 -0.45 -11.59
C PHE A 107 -24.64 -1.16 -11.54
N SER A 108 -25.71 -0.48 -11.12
CA SER A 108 -27.05 -1.08 -11.15
C SER A 108 -27.53 -1.31 -12.58
N GLU A 109 -27.15 -0.43 -13.52
CA GLU A 109 -27.56 -0.45 -14.92
C GLU A 109 -26.78 -1.46 -15.81
N ILE A 110 -25.55 -1.84 -15.44
CA ILE A 110 -24.74 -2.81 -16.23
C ILE A 110 -25.34 -4.21 -16.14
N THR A 111 -25.60 -4.93 -17.23
CA THR A 111 -25.98 -6.35 -17.15
C THR A 111 -24.74 -7.25 -17.15
N LEU A 112 -24.59 -8.10 -16.13
CA LEU A 112 -23.50 -9.08 -16.02
C LEU A 112 -24.08 -10.48 -15.83
N PRO A 113 -23.40 -11.55 -16.31
CA PRO A 113 -23.84 -12.93 -16.08
C PRO A 113 -23.99 -13.27 -14.58
N VAL A 114 -23.17 -12.66 -13.74
CA VAL A 114 -23.22 -12.78 -12.27
C VAL A 114 -22.81 -11.44 -11.66
N LYS A 115 -23.61 -10.91 -10.72
CA LYS A 115 -23.25 -9.79 -9.84
C LYS A 115 -23.14 -10.28 -8.39
N ARG A 116 -22.08 -9.91 -7.68
CA ARG A 116 -21.85 -10.22 -6.26
C ARG A 116 -21.42 -8.98 -5.49
N GLY A 117 -21.57 -9.02 -4.17
CA GLY A 117 -21.50 -7.85 -3.28
C GLY A 117 -20.11 -7.23 -3.12
N ASN A 118 -20.06 -6.20 -2.26
CA ASN A 118 -18.92 -5.29 -2.06
C ASN A 118 -18.49 -4.52 -3.33
N PHE A 119 -19.43 -3.79 -3.93
CA PHE A 119 -19.24 -3.03 -5.16
C PHE A 119 -18.31 -1.81 -5.02
N ILE A 120 -18.23 -1.27 -3.80
CA ILE A 120 -17.38 -0.12 -3.46
C ILE A 120 -16.66 -0.47 -2.17
N GLU A 121 -15.34 -0.58 -2.24
CA GLU A 121 -14.47 -0.79 -1.09
C GLU A 121 -13.76 0.53 -0.74
N PHE A 122 -14.03 1.06 0.45
CA PHE A 122 -13.33 2.24 0.94
C PHE A 122 -11.95 1.89 1.49
N ARG A 123 -10.92 2.54 0.94
CA ARG A 123 -9.54 2.47 1.45
C ARG A 123 -9.10 3.85 1.94
N LYS A 124 -8.13 3.87 2.86
CA LYS A 124 -7.69 5.09 3.54
C LYS A 124 -6.96 6.07 2.59
N VAL A 125 -6.29 5.57 1.56
CA VAL A 125 -5.30 6.29 0.73
C VAL A 125 -5.90 6.94 -0.51
N CYS A 126 -6.72 6.19 -1.23
CA CYS A 126 -7.13 6.51 -2.58
C CYS A 126 -8.59 6.13 -2.73
N ALA A 127 -9.32 6.97 -3.46
CA ALA A 127 -10.76 6.90 -3.68
C ALA A 127 -11.24 5.46 -3.86
N ALA A 128 -12.33 5.12 -3.15
CA ALA A 128 -13.24 4.01 -3.44
C ALA A 128 -12.72 3.07 -4.53
N VAL A 129 -12.03 1.99 -4.13
CA VAL A 129 -11.66 0.98 -5.11
C VAL A 129 -12.98 0.38 -5.58
N LEU A 130 -13.34 0.62 -6.84
CA LEU A 130 -14.46 -0.04 -7.51
C LEU A 130 -14.06 -1.51 -7.70
N SER A 131 -14.38 -2.35 -6.73
CA SER A 131 -14.23 -3.79 -6.83
C SER A 131 -15.51 -4.39 -7.40
N ILE A 132 -15.58 -4.58 -8.71
CA ILE A 132 -16.54 -5.56 -9.26
C ILE A 132 -15.87 -6.93 -9.15
N THR A 133 -16.18 -7.66 -8.07
CA THR A 133 -15.71 -9.04 -7.94
C THR A 133 -16.52 -9.93 -8.89
N PHE A 134 -15.95 -10.21 -10.07
CA PHE A 134 -16.38 -11.34 -10.87
C PHE A 134 -15.96 -12.60 -10.12
N SER A 135 -16.90 -13.34 -9.51
CA SER A 135 -16.59 -14.70 -9.08
C SER A 135 -16.28 -15.50 -10.35
N ARG A 136 -15.00 -15.70 -10.66
CA ARG A 136 -14.57 -16.69 -11.63
C ARG A 136 -15.24 -18.01 -11.21
N PHE A 137 -16.14 -18.54 -12.03
CA PHE A 137 -16.51 -19.94 -11.94
C PHE A 137 -15.21 -20.72 -12.11
N ARG A 138 -14.62 -21.20 -11.00
CA ARG A 138 -13.68 -22.31 -11.06
C ARG A 138 -14.50 -23.46 -11.62
N THR A 139 -14.23 -23.81 -12.87
CA THR A 139 -14.64 -25.07 -13.49
C THR A 139 -14.43 -26.20 -12.48
N GLY A 140 -15.53 -26.69 -11.93
CA GLY A 140 -15.56 -27.73 -10.93
C GLY A 140 -16.79 -28.59 -11.15
N ARG A 141 -16.63 -29.58 -12.02
CA ARG A 141 -17.40 -30.83 -12.12
C ARG A 141 -18.93 -30.73 -11.99
N LEU A 142 -19.60 -30.86 -13.13
CA LEU A 142 -20.80 -31.69 -13.19
C LEU A 142 -20.36 -33.12 -12.80
N VAL A 143 -20.77 -33.60 -11.63
CA VAL A 143 -20.87 -35.05 -11.38
C VAL A 143 -22.35 -35.34 -11.20
N MET A 144 -22.88 -36.07 -12.19
CA MET A 144 -24.12 -36.85 -12.23
C MET A 144 -25.41 -36.12 -11.83
#